data_AF-A0A7I7L181-F1
#
_entry.id   AF-A0A7I7L181-F1
#
_cell.length_a   1.000
_cell.length_b   1.000
_cell.length_c   1.000
_cell.angle_alpha   90.00
_cell.angle_beta   90.00
_cell.angle_gamma   90.00
#
_symmetry.space_group_name_H-M   'P 1'
#
loop_
_entity.id
_entity.type
_entity.pdbx_description
1 polymer ?
#
loop_
_entity_poly.entity_id
_entity_poly.type
_entity_poly.pdbx_seq_one_letter_code
_entity_poly.pdbx_strand_id
1 'polypeptide(L)'
;MDVVSSVTPDDLSRSTPCAGWNLADLLAHMTAQHRGFTAAARGQGADLAVWQPVTVAAAVASDPAATYAAAAAAVLEAFAHDGVLDANFALPDFGPGATFPGSMAIGFHFIDYVVHTWDVARTVGRPVDLPDDVIAAALPLAFAVPDGDFRTGFFDQAIQATESGADFDRILTHLGRSPEWTPR
;
A
#
# COMPACT_ATOMS: atom_id res chain seq x y z
N MET A 1 -12.12 -5.82 10.69
CA MET A 1 -12.60 -6.52 9.48
C MET A 1 -11.96 -5.82 8.30
N ASP A 2 -11.25 -6.54 7.43
CA ASP A 2 -10.54 -5.97 6.28
C ASP A 2 -11.51 -5.21 5.37
N VAL A 3 -11.23 -3.94 5.08
CA VAL A 3 -12.09 -3.11 4.24
C VAL A 3 -12.22 -3.66 2.81
N VAL A 4 -11.16 -4.29 2.28
CA VAL A 4 -11.14 -4.83 0.92
C VAL A 4 -12.10 -6.01 0.78
N SER A 5 -12.31 -6.78 1.85
CA SER A 5 -13.25 -7.92 1.88
C SER A 5 -14.70 -7.54 1.56
N SER A 6 -15.02 -6.25 1.59
CA SER A 6 -16.35 -5.73 1.31
C SER A 6 -16.51 -5.08 -0.07
N VAL A 7 -15.42 -4.96 -0.83
CA VAL A 7 -15.43 -4.37 -2.16
C VAL A 7 -16.07 -5.35 -3.14
N THR A 8 -16.95 -4.83 -3.99
CA THR A 8 -17.58 -5.58 -5.08
C THR A 8 -17.13 -5.06 -6.45
N PRO A 9 -17.35 -5.81 -7.54
CA PRO A 9 -17.09 -5.32 -8.90
C PRO A 9 -17.77 -3.97 -9.21
N ASP A 10 -18.95 -3.70 -8.63
CA ASP A 10 -19.69 -2.45 -8.85
C ASP A 10 -19.01 -1.23 -8.23
N ASP A 11 -18.13 -1.42 -7.25
CA ASP A 11 -17.37 -0.33 -6.61
C ASP A 11 -16.15 0.10 -7.44
N LEU A 12 -15.71 -0.72 -8.40
CA LEU A 12 -14.38 -0.60 -9.03
C LEU A 12 -14.18 0.69 -9.81
N SER A 13 -15.24 1.29 -10.36
CA SER A 13 -15.17 2.56 -11.09
C SER A 13 -15.14 3.79 -10.19
N ARG A 14 -15.30 3.66 -8.87
CA ARG A 14 -15.34 4.78 -7.94
C ARG A 14 -13.98 5.49 -7.88
N SER A 15 -13.99 6.81 -7.78
CA SER A 15 -12.78 7.60 -7.59
C SER A 15 -12.15 7.32 -6.23
N THR A 16 -10.82 7.44 -6.16
CA THR A 16 -10.07 7.26 -4.92
C THR A 16 -9.38 8.56 -4.48
N PRO A 17 -8.89 8.62 -3.23
CA PRO A 17 -7.99 9.70 -2.82
C PRO A 17 -6.66 9.71 -3.59
N CYS A 18 -6.25 8.58 -4.19
CA CYS A 18 -5.11 8.52 -5.10
C CYS A 18 -5.48 9.17 -6.44
N ALA A 19 -5.03 10.40 -6.67
CA ALA A 19 -5.39 11.17 -7.85
C ALA A 19 -5.09 10.41 -9.15
N GLY A 20 -6.08 10.33 -10.03
CA GLY A 20 -5.97 9.62 -11.32
C GLY A 20 -6.25 8.12 -11.25
N TRP A 21 -6.49 7.55 -10.05
CA TRP A 21 -6.83 6.13 -9.88
C TRP A 21 -8.28 5.96 -9.46
N ASN A 22 -8.96 5.03 -10.14
CA ASN A 22 -10.20 4.46 -9.61
C ASN A 22 -9.89 3.29 -8.65
N LEU A 23 -10.91 2.70 -8.05
CA LEU A 23 -10.74 1.62 -7.09
C LEU A 23 -10.14 0.35 -7.73
N ALA A 24 -10.41 0.08 -9.00
CA ALA A 24 -9.77 -1.01 -9.73
C ALA A 24 -8.25 -0.82 -9.83
N ASP A 25 -7.81 0.40 -10.16
CA ASP A 25 -6.38 0.74 -10.27
C ASP A 25 -5.69 0.59 -8.91
N LEU A 26 -6.31 1.11 -7.84
CA LEU A 26 -5.80 1.00 -6.48
C LEU A 26 -5.68 -0.47 -6.02
N LEU A 27 -6.72 -1.28 -6.23
CA LEU A 27 -6.69 -2.69 -5.83
C LEU A 27 -5.74 -3.52 -6.69
N ALA A 28 -5.60 -3.21 -7.98
CA ALA A 28 -4.59 -3.81 -8.84
C ALA A 28 -3.17 -3.46 -8.38
N HIS A 29 -2.93 -2.21 -7.99
CA HIS A 29 -1.66 -1.77 -7.41
C HIS A 29 -1.34 -2.55 -6.14
N MET A 30 -2.23 -2.52 -5.15
CA MET A 30 -2.02 -3.24 -3.89
C MET A 30 -1.78 -4.74 -4.18
N THR A 31 -2.68 -5.41 -4.91
CA THR A 31 -2.52 -6.85 -5.22
C THR A 31 -1.18 -7.16 -5.90
N ALA A 32 -0.73 -6.33 -6.84
CA ALA A 32 0.56 -6.52 -7.49
C ALA A 32 1.74 -6.32 -6.52
N GLN A 33 1.66 -5.33 -5.62
CA GLN A 33 2.67 -5.14 -4.58
C GLN A 33 2.74 -6.35 -3.63
N HIS A 34 1.61 -6.94 -3.22
CA HIS A 34 1.61 -8.20 -2.45
C HIS A 34 2.36 -9.32 -3.17
N ARG A 35 2.14 -9.47 -4.48
CA ARG A 35 2.84 -10.48 -5.31
C ARG A 35 4.33 -10.19 -5.44
N GLY A 36 4.69 -8.94 -5.70
CA GLY A 36 6.08 -8.50 -5.82
C GLY A 36 6.85 -8.75 -4.52
N PHE A 37 6.31 -8.33 -3.37
CA PHE A 37 6.92 -8.55 -2.07
C PHE A 37 6.99 -10.04 -1.69
N THR A 38 5.98 -10.84 -2.06
CA THR A 38 6.04 -12.30 -1.92
C THR A 38 7.22 -12.88 -2.72
N ALA A 39 7.40 -12.44 -3.97
CA ALA A 39 8.52 -12.86 -4.80
C ALA A 39 9.86 -12.39 -4.24
N ALA A 40 9.94 -11.14 -3.77
CA ALA A 40 11.14 -10.56 -3.16
C ALA A 40 11.60 -11.35 -1.92
N ALA A 41 10.67 -11.68 -1.02
CA ALA A 41 10.92 -12.50 0.16
C ALA A 41 11.44 -13.91 -0.20
N ARG A 42 11.09 -14.41 -1.40
CA ARG A 42 11.54 -15.69 -1.96
C ARG A 42 12.78 -15.58 -2.85
N GLY A 43 13.42 -14.41 -2.91
CA GLY A 43 14.62 -14.16 -3.73
C GLY A 43 14.34 -13.98 -5.23
N GLN A 44 13.10 -13.72 -5.61
CA GLN A 44 12.61 -13.64 -6.99
C GLN A 44 12.08 -12.24 -7.38
N GLY A 45 12.24 -11.24 -6.51
CA GLY A 45 11.71 -9.88 -6.71
C GLY A 45 12.38 -9.06 -7.81
N ALA A 46 13.48 -9.54 -8.41
CA ALA A 46 14.18 -8.79 -9.47
C ALA A 46 13.40 -8.74 -10.80
N ASP A 47 12.44 -9.64 -11.00
CA ASP A 47 11.58 -9.61 -12.18
C ASP A 47 10.53 -8.49 -12.06
N LEU A 48 10.70 -7.42 -12.83
CA LEU A 48 9.75 -6.30 -12.86
C LEU A 48 8.31 -6.73 -13.16
N ALA A 49 8.11 -7.84 -13.90
CA ALA A 49 6.78 -8.30 -14.28
C ALA A 49 5.91 -8.66 -13.06
N VAL A 50 6.50 -9.15 -11.96
CA VAL A 50 5.73 -9.54 -10.77
C VAL A 50 5.19 -8.34 -9.98
N TRP A 51 5.68 -7.14 -10.27
CA TRP A 51 5.25 -5.88 -9.64
C TRP A 51 4.20 -5.12 -10.46
N GLN A 52 3.93 -5.54 -11.70
CA GLN A 52 3.09 -4.75 -12.61
C GLN A 52 1.58 -4.97 -12.36
N PRO A 53 0.79 -3.92 -12.07
CA PRO A 53 -0.66 -4.02 -11.84
C PRO A 53 -1.44 -4.65 -13.00
N VAL A 54 -0.97 -4.47 -14.24
CA VAL A 54 -1.60 -5.05 -15.43
C VAL A 54 -1.69 -6.59 -15.36
N THR A 55 -0.78 -7.25 -14.63
CA THR A 55 -0.76 -8.72 -14.48
C THR A 55 -1.86 -9.25 -13.57
N VAL A 56 -2.49 -8.39 -12.76
CA VAL A 56 -3.58 -8.73 -11.84
C VAL A 56 -4.92 -8.09 -12.21
N ALA A 57 -4.90 -7.10 -13.10
CA ALA A 57 -6.08 -6.28 -13.42
C ALA A 57 -7.32 -7.11 -13.78
N ALA A 58 -7.18 -8.16 -14.61
CA ALA A 58 -8.31 -9.01 -15.00
C ALA A 58 -8.87 -9.82 -13.81
N ALA A 59 -8.01 -10.30 -12.91
CA ALA A 59 -8.45 -11.03 -11.73
C ALA A 59 -9.15 -10.10 -10.73
N VAL A 60 -8.59 -8.90 -10.50
CA VAL A 60 -9.19 -7.87 -9.65
C VAL A 60 -10.55 -7.41 -10.21
N ALA A 61 -10.68 -7.25 -11.53
CA ALA A 61 -11.95 -6.89 -12.15
C ALA A 61 -13.03 -7.97 -11.99
N SER A 62 -12.63 -9.24 -11.90
CA SER A 62 -13.56 -10.36 -11.76
C SER A 62 -13.96 -10.62 -10.30
N ASP A 63 -12.99 -10.61 -9.38
CA ASP A 63 -13.21 -10.86 -7.95
C ASP A 63 -12.16 -10.09 -7.13
N PRO A 64 -12.41 -8.80 -6.84
CA PRO A 64 -11.42 -7.94 -6.21
C PRO A 64 -11.06 -8.43 -4.80
N ALA A 65 -12.06 -8.79 -4.01
CA ALA A 65 -11.89 -9.21 -2.62
C ALA A 65 -11.10 -10.51 -2.51
N ALA A 66 -11.46 -11.56 -3.27
CA ALA A 66 -10.75 -12.83 -3.19
C ALA A 66 -9.34 -12.74 -3.78
N THR A 67 -9.17 -12.00 -4.89
CA THR A 67 -7.86 -11.80 -5.52
C THR A 67 -6.88 -11.10 -4.57
N TYR A 68 -7.33 -10.03 -3.93
CA TYR A 68 -6.54 -9.31 -2.93
C TYR A 68 -6.22 -10.20 -1.72
N ALA A 69 -7.23 -10.86 -1.14
CA ALA A 69 -7.06 -11.69 0.04
C ALA A 69 -6.07 -12.85 -0.18
N ALA A 70 -6.09 -13.46 -1.36
CA ALA A 70 -5.14 -14.51 -1.73
C ALA A 70 -3.69 -13.97 -1.81
N ALA A 71 -3.50 -12.78 -2.38
CA ALA A 71 -2.18 -12.14 -2.45
C ALA A 71 -1.68 -11.71 -1.06
N ALA A 72 -2.56 -11.15 -0.23
CA ALA A 72 -2.26 -10.75 1.15
C ALA A 72 -1.85 -11.96 2.00
N ALA A 73 -2.57 -13.08 1.90
CA ALA A 73 -2.22 -14.31 2.60
C ALA A 73 -0.83 -14.83 2.19
N ALA A 74 -0.52 -14.80 0.90
CA ALA A 74 0.77 -15.26 0.38
C ALA A 74 1.95 -14.39 0.85
N VAL A 75 1.79 -13.07 0.93
CA VAL A 75 2.86 -12.19 1.42
C VAL A 75 3.09 -12.37 2.92
N LEU A 76 2.01 -12.53 3.69
CA LEU A 76 2.10 -12.76 5.13
C LEU A 76 2.81 -14.09 5.44
N GLU A 77 2.51 -15.14 4.67
CA GLU A 77 3.24 -16.41 4.76
C GLU A 77 4.72 -16.24 4.42
N ALA A 78 5.05 -15.48 3.37
CA ALA A 78 6.43 -15.24 2.97
C ALA A 78 7.21 -14.42 4.01
N PHE A 79 6.57 -13.44 4.65
CA PHE A 79 7.15 -12.62 5.73
C PHE A 79 7.24 -13.35 7.07
N ALA A 80 6.60 -14.51 7.22
CA ALA A 80 6.71 -15.34 8.41
C ALA A 80 7.91 -16.31 8.36
N HIS A 81 8.66 -16.35 7.26
CA HIS A 81 9.78 -17.27 7.11
C HIS A 81 11.00 -16.86 7.95
N ASP A 82 11.71 -17.83 8.51
CA ASP A 82 12.91 -17.57 9.31
C ASP A 82 14.00 -16.86 8.49
N GLY A 83 14.62 -15.84 9.08
CA GLY A 83 15.69 -15.06 8.44
C GLY A 83 15.21 -14.07 7.38
N VAL A 84 13.90 -13.95 7.13
CA VAL A 84 13.38 -13.03 6.10
C VAL A 84 13.73 -11.57 6.38
N LEU A 85 13.87 -11.18 7.64
CA LEU A 85 14.23 -9.81 8.04
C LEU A 85 15.65 -9.41 7.64
N ASP A 86 16.55 -10.39 7.53
CA ASP A 86 17.95 -10.21 7.14
C ASP A 86 18.18 -10.50 5.64
N ALA A 87 17.22 -11.14 4.98
CA ALA A 87 17.30 -11.47 3.57
C ALA A 87 17.29 -10.20 2.70
N ASN A 88 17.97 -10.25 1.56
CA ASN A 88 17.99 -9.14 0.60
C ASN A 88 16.79 -9.23 -0.34
N PHE A 89 15.93 -8.21 -0.30
CA PHE A 89 14.78 -8.05 -1.17
C PHE A 89 15.19 -7.20 -2.37
N ALA A 90 15.06 -7.74 -3.58
CA ALA A 90 15.18 -6.95 -4.79
C ALA A 90 13.88 -6.16 -5.04
N LEU A 91 14.00 -4.82 -5.05
CA LEU A 91 12.89 -3.89 -5.25
C LEU A 91 13.20 -2.98 -6.45
N PRO A 92 12.97 -3.45 -7.69
CA PRO A 92 13.40 -2.74 -8.89
C PRO A 92 12.70 -1.38 -9.12
N ASP A 93 11.58 -1.11 -8.45
CA ASP A 93 10.91 0.20 -8.46
C ASP A 93 11.78 1.32 -7.84
N PHE A 94 12.74 0.97 -6.97
CA PHE A 94 13.74 1.92 -6.43
C PHE A 94 14.96 2.09 -7.35
N GLY A 95 14.97 1.43 -8.51
CA GLY A 95 16.01 1.53 -9.52
C GLY A 95 16.70 0.20 -9.82
N PRO A 96 17.51 0.15 -10.91
CA PRO A 96 18.19 -1.06 -11.34
C PRO A 96 19.09 -1.64 -10.24
N GLY A 97 18.84 -2.90 -9.85
CA GLY A 97 19.63 -3.60 -8.83
C GLY A 97 19.41 -3.12 -7.40
N ALA A 98 18.41 -2.28 -7.13
CA ALA A 98 18.09 -1.84 -5.79
C ALA A 98 17.69 -3.03 -4.91
N THR A 99 18.42 -3.20 -3.81
CA THR A 99 18.20 -4.28 -2.84
C THR A 99 18.22 -3.71 -1.42
N PHE A 100 17.37 -4.26 -0.56
CA PHE A 100 17.19 -3.80 0.81
C PHE A 100 17.10 -4.99 1.77
N PRO A 101 17.57 -4.85 3.03
CA PRO A 101 17.25 -5.83 4.07
C PRO A 101 15.74 -5.99 4.22
N GLY A 102 15.27 -7.22 4.44
CA GLY A 102 13.84 -7.53 4.52
C GLY A 102 13.12 -6.72 5.60
N SER A 103 13.77 -6.45 6.73
CA SER A 103 13.24 -5.55 7.77
C SER A 103 12.85 -4.16 7.25
N MET A 104 13.65 -3.58 6.35
CA MET A 104 13.36 -2.30 5.72
C MET A 104 12.30 -2.44 4.62
N ALA A 105 12.43 -3.47 3.77
CA ALA A 105 11.49 -3.72 2.68
C ALA A 105 10.06 -3.97 3.18
N ILE A 106 9.90 -4.76 4.25
CA ILE A 106 8.61 -5.01 4.91
C ILE A 106 8.06 -3.71 5.50
N GLY A 107 8.92 -2.82 6.02
CA GLY A 107 8.52 -1.48 6.46
C GLY A 107 7.94 -0.63 5.32
N PHE A 108 8.55 -0.66 4.13
CA PHE A 108 8.03 0.03 2.94
C PHE A 108 6.64 -0.49 2.54
N HIS A 109 6.50 -1.82 2.50
CA HIS A 109 5.21 -2.46 2.24
C HIS A 109 4.17 -2.09 3.30
N PHE A 110 4.53 -2.08 4.57
CA PHE A 110 3.62 -1.81 5.66
C PHE A 110 3.04 -0.38 5.60
N ILE A 111 3.87 0.65 5.39
CA ILE A 111 3.37 2.03 5.33
C ILE A 111 2.45 2.26 4.12
N ASP A 112 2.78 1.67 2.98
CA ASP A 112 1.95 1.70 1.77
C ASP A 112 0.53 1.19 2.05
N TYR A 113 0.44 0.06 2.75
CA TYR A 113 -0.83 -0.59 3.06
C TYR A 113 -1.64 0.09 4.16
N VAL A 114 -0.97 0.70 5.14
CA VAL A 114 -1.65 1.51 6.16
C VAL A 114 -2.41 2.66 5.50
N VAL A 115 -1.77 3.36 4.56
CA VAL A 115 -2.39 4.49 3.84
C VAL A 115 -3.44 3.99 2.85
N HIS A 116 -3.14 2.97 2.06
CA HIS A 116 -4.08 2.47 1.06
C HIS A 116 -5.31 1.77 1.65
N THR A 117 -5.21 1.19 2.86
CA THR A 117 -6.38 0.72 3.60
C THR A 117 -7.35 1.87 3.89
N TRP A 118 -6.82 3.05 4.25
CA TRP A 118 -7.64 4.26 4.39
C TRP A 118 -8.19 4.75 3.05
N ASP A 119 -7.38 4.71 1.98
CA ASP A 119 -7.83 5.10 0.64
C ASP A 119 -9.06 4.27 0.20
N VAL A 120 -9.00 2.93 0.36
CA VAL A 120 -10.12 2.03 0.05
C VAL A 120 -11.32 2.34 0.94
N ALA A 121 -11.13 2.48 2.26
CA ALA A 121 -12.22 2.75 3.20
C ALA A 121 -12.97 4.04 2.87
N ARG A 122 -12.22 5.11 2.59
CA ARG A 122 -12.79 6.37 2.12
C ARG A 122 -13.54 6.18 0.82
N THR A 123 -12.96 5.51 -0.17
CA THR A 123 -13.62 5.26 -1.45
C THR A 123 -14.96 4.56 -1.27
N VAL A 124 -15.06 3.53 -0.42
CA VAL A 124 -16.32 2.79 -0.19
C VAL A 124 -17.24 3.40 0.87
N GLY A 125 -16.86 4.54 1.46
CA GLY A 125 -17.66 5.22 2.49
C GLY A 125 -17.72 4.49 3.82
N ARG A 126 -16.68 3.73 4.17
CA ARG A 126 -16.57 2.99 5.42
C ARG A 126 -15.62 3.69 6.39
N PRO A 127 -15.91 3.66 7.70
CA PRO A 127 -14.91 4.06 8.69
C PRO A 127 -13.74 3.08 8.66
N VAL A 128 -12.53 3.60 8.87
CA VAL A 128 -11.35 2.80 9.17
C VAL A 128 -10.87 3.21 10.55
N ASP A 129 -10.71 2.23 11.42
CA ASP A 129 -10.14 2.38 12.74
C ASP A 129 -8.95 1.42 12.82
N LEU A 130 -7.74 1.99 12.75
CA LEU A 130 -6.51 1.22 12.83
C LEU A 130 -6.08 1.14 14.29
N PRO A 131 -5.63 -0.03 14.78
CA PRO A 131 -5.09 -0.17 16.11
C PRO A 131 -3.97 0.85 16.41
N ASP A 132 -3.90 1.36 17.64
CA ASP A 132 -2.91 2.37 18.05
C ASP A 132 -1.46 1.91 17.80
N ASP A 133 -1.17 0.62 17.96
CA ASP A 133 0.16 0.05 17.71
C ASP A 133 0.52 0.03 16.22
N VAL A 134 -0.44 -0.19 15.33
CA VAL A 134 -0.28 -0.07 13.88
C VAL A 134 0.05 1.38 13.51
N ILE A 135 -0.68 2.35 14.06
CA ILE A 135 -0.43 3.78 13.82
C ILE A 135 0.95 4.18 14.34
N ALA A 136 1.29 3.77 15.57
CA ALA A 136 2.58 4.07 16.19
C ALA A 136 3.76 3.48 15.40
N ALA A 137 3.60 2.28 14.82
CA ALA A 137 4.61 1.67 13.96
C ALA A 137 4.74 2.36 12.59
N ALA A 138 3.63 2.86 12.04
CA ALA A 138 3.59 3.50 10.72
C ALA A 138 4.15 4.93 10.75
N LEU A 139 3.97 5.65 11.85
CA LEU A 139 4.38 7.04 12.00
C LEU A 139 5.85 7.31 11.64
N PRO A 140 6.86 6.62 12.23
CA PRO A 140 8.26 6.86 11.86
C PRO A 140 8.58 6.49 10.41
N LEU A 141 7.90 5.49 9.84
CA LEU A 141 8.08 5.09 8.44
C LEU A 141 7.54 6.15 7.48
N ALA A 142 6.37 6.71 7.78
CA ALA A 142 5.78 7.81 7.02
C ALA A 142 6.73 9.01 6.97
N PHE A 143 7.23 9.45 8.13
CA PHE A 143 8.14 10.59 8.22
C PHE A 143 9.55 10.34 7.69
N ALA A 144 9.92 9.07 7.46
CA ALA A 144 11.15 8.72 6.76
C ALA A 144 11.02 8.88 5.23
N VAL A 145 9.79 8.95 4.69
CA VAL A 145 9.58 9.24 3.28
C VAL A 145 9.94 10.71 3.01
N PRO A 146 10.91 10.98 2.11
CA PRO A 146 11.31 12.35 1.78
C PRO A 146 10.17 13.15 1.15
N ASP A 147 10.15 14.46 1.42
CA ASP A 147 9.18 15.41 0.86
C ASP A 147 9.86 16.50 0.02
N GLY A 148 9.08 17.40 -0.58
CA GLY A 148 9.59 18.51 -1.40
C GLY A 148 10.26 18.00 -2.67
N ASP A 149 11.43 18.55 -3.00
CA ASP A 149 12.19 18.21 -4.21
C ASP A 149 12.69 16.75 -4.22
N PHE A 150 12.71 16.10 -3.05
CA PHE A 150 13.11 14.69 -2.91
C PHE A 150 11.93 13.72 -2.97
N ARG A 151 10.69 14.21 -3.01
CA ARG A 151 9.49 13.38 -3.14
C ARG A 151 9.55 12.63 -4.47
N THR A 152 9.49 11.30 -4.39
CA THR A 152 9.41 10.41 -5.55
C THR A 152 7.97 9.90 -5.68
N GLY A 153 7.60 9.44 -6.89
CA GLY A 153 6.21 9.11 -7.26
C GLY A 153 5.53 7.96 -6.50
N PHE A 154 6.08 7.48 -5.39
CA PHE A 154 5.43 6.51 -4.50
C PHE A 154 4.27 7.13 -3.70
N PHE A 155 4.41 8.39 -3.29
CA PHE A 155 3.36 9.15 -2.61
C PHE A 155 3.33 10.58 -3.14
N ASP A 156 2.20 11.28 -2.97
CA ASP A 156 2.08 12.69 -3.33
C ASP A 156 2.78 13.59 -2.28
N GLN A 157 2.94 14.87 -2.62
CA GLN A 157 3.54 15.89 -1.75
C GLN A 157 2.77 16.01 -0.44
N ALA A 158 3.48 16.32 0.65
CA ALA A 158 2.83 16.58 1.92
C ALA A 158 1.88 17.78 1.79
N ILE A 159 0.73 17.68 2.46
CA ILE A 159 -0.25 18.77 2.57
C ILE A 159 -0.25 19.33 3.99
N GLN A 160 -0.90 20.49 4.17
CA GLN A 160 -1.04 21.09 5.49
C GLN A 160 -1.79 20.14 6.43
N ALA A 161 -1.18 19.86 7.60
CA ALA A 161 -1.81 19.05 8.62
C ALA A 161 -3.14 19.68 9.11
N THR A 162 -4.12 18.84 9.40
CA THR A 162 -5.33 19.25 10.11
C THR A 162 -4.97 19.67 11.54
N GLU A 163 -5.71 20.62 12.12
CA GLU A 163 -5.48 21.05 13.51
C GLU A 163 -5.79 19.93 14.53
N SER A 164 -6.49 18.86 14.10
CA SER A 164 -6.64 17.62 14.84
C SER A 164 -5.34 16.82 14.80
N GLY A 165 -4.47 17.04 15.79
CA GLY A 165 -3.18 16.36 15.94
C GLY A 165 -3.22 14.86 16.21
N ALA A 166 -4.13 14.10 15.59
CA ALA A 166 -4.11 12.63 15.63
C ALA A 166 -2.97 12.11 14.77
N ASP A 167 -2.20 11.13 15.27
CA ASP A 167 -1.02 10.62 14.57
C ASP A 167 -1.34 10.02 13.20
N PHE A 168 -2.54 9.48 13.02
CA PHE A 168 -2.95 8.97 11.71
C PHE A 168 -3.19 10.08 10.69
N ASP A 169 -3.82 11.19 11.08
CA ASP A 169 -3.97 12.36 10.20
C ASP A 169 -2.60 12.89 9.76
N ARG A 170 -1.62 12.90 10.67
CA ARG A 170 -0.23 13.30 10.36
C ARG A 170 0.42 12.39 9.32
N ILE A 171 0.23 11.07 9.43
CA ILE A 171 0.69 10.10 8.43
C ILE A 171 0.05 10.42 7.07
N LEU A 172 -1.28 10.55 7.04
CA LEU A 172 -2.04 10.82 5.83
C LEU A 172 -1.56 12.12 5.16
N THR A 173 -1.49 13.21 5.91
CA THR A 173 -1.12 14.53 5.37
C THR A 173 0.33 14.57 4.90
N HIS A 174 1.25 13.89 5.59
CA HIS A 174 2.65 13.79 5.16
C HIS A 174 2.81 12.99 3.85
N LEU A 175 1.88 12.08 3.59
CA LEU A 175 1.84 11.25 2.38
C LEU A 175 0.81 11.79 1.36
N GLY A 176 0.38 13.04 1.49
CA GLY A 176 -0.43 13.75 0.51
C GLY A 176 -1.92 13.39 0.49
N ARG A 177 -2.42 12.69 1.51
CA ARG A 177 -3.85 12.39 1.68
C ARG A 177 -4.51 13.47 2.52
N SER A 178 -5.64 14.00 2.04
CA SER A 178 -6.50 14.87 2.83
C SER A 178 -7.43 14.04 3.71
N PRO A 179 -7.35 14.13 5.06
CA PRO A 179 -8.29 13.42 5.95
C PRO A 179 -9.76 13.75 5.68
N GLU A 180 -10.01 14.95 5.12
CA GLU A 180 -11.33 15.48 4.74
C GLU A 180 -11.79 15.05 3.33
N TRP A 181 -11.04 14.18 2.64
CA TRP A 181 -11.44 13.70 1.33
C TRP A 181 -12.82 13.03 1.38
N THR A 182 -13.65 13.35 0.39
CA THR A 182 -14.98 12.78 0.21
C THR A 182 -15.12 12.19 -1.20
N PRO A 183 -15.77 11.02 -1.36
CA PRO A 183 -16.12 10.51 -2.67
C PRO A 183 -16.96 11.53 -3.43
N ARG A 184 -16.69 11.71 -4.73
CA ARG A 184 -17.53 12.50 -5.63
C ARG A 184 -18.68 11.66 -6.20
#